data_AF-A0A2E4LDG7-F1
#
_entry.id   AF-A0A2E4LDG7-F1
#
_cell.length_a   1.000
_cell.length_b   1.000
_cell.length_c   1.000
_cell.angle_alpha   90.00
_cell.angle_beta   90.00
_cell.angle_gamma   90.00
#
_symmetry.space_group_name_H-M   'P 1'
#
loop_
_entity.id
_entity.type
_entity.pdbx_description
1 polymer ?
#
loop_
_entity_poly.entity_id
_entity_poly.type
_entity_poly.pdbx_seq_one_letter_code
_entity_poly.pdbx_strand_id
1 'polypeptide(L)'
;MQQNHKQIDTSSLLAATSEIQRDLRDQVSMCAPYLKNYNQPIVVLSRERLRKNVQRFHKALPTVKPHYAVKANPDEEILKVLMKEGVNFEIASLVELEI
;
A
#
# COMPACT_ATOMS: atom_id res chain seq x y z
N MET A 1 -46.74 -21.72 -5.19
CA MET A 1 -45.83 -20.56 -5.29
C MET A 1 -44.67 -20.80 -4.35
N GLN A 2 -43.54 -21.31 -4.83
CA GLN A 2 -42.34 -21.50 -4.01
C GLN A 2 -41.45 -20.27 -4.18
N GLN A 3 -41.22 -19.53 -3.10
CA GLN A 3 -40.30 -18.40 -3.09
C GLN A 3 -38.86 -18.92 -3.01
N ASN A 4 -38.11 -18.78 -4.10
CA ASN A 4 -36.67 -19.02 -4.13
C ASN A 4 -35.95 -17.91 -3.33
N HIS A 5 -35.69 -18.15 -2.04
CA HIS A 5 -34.74 -17.36 -1.28
C HIS A 5 -33.32 -17.76 -1.72
N LYS A 6 -32.72 -16.98 -2.64
CA LYS A 6 -31.28 -17.04 -2.89
C LYS A 6 -30.57 -16.50 -1.65
N GLN A 7 -29.98 -17.38 -0.85
CA GLN A 7 -29.10 -17.01 0.25
C GLN A 7 -27.88 -16.29 -0.32
N ILE A 8 -27.68 -15.03 0.07
CA ILE A 8 -26.55 -14.20 -0.39
C ILE A 8 -25.31 -14.62 0.39
N ASP A 9 -24.27 -15.06 -0.32
CA ASP A 9 -22.96 -15.35 0.28
C ASP A 9 -22.24 -14.03 0.61
N THR A 10 -22.12 -13.74 1.91
CA THR A 10 -21.47 -12.53 2.43
C THR A 10 -20.04 -12.78 2.89
N SER A 11 -19.50 -13.99 2.72
CA SER A 11 -18.18 -14.38 3.25
C SER A 11 -17.05 -13.51 2.69
N SER A 12 -17.06 -13.22 1.40
CA SER A 12 -16.09 -12.33 0.74
C SER A 12 -16.17 -10.89 1.23
N LEU A 13 -17.39 -10.38 1.46
CA LEU A 13 -17.63 -9.04 1.99
C LEU A 13 -17.14 -8.92 3.44
N LEU A 14 -17.41 -9.94 4.26
CA LEU A 14 -16.92 -10.02 5.64
C LEU A 14 -15.38 -10.07 5.69
N ALA A 15 -14.75 -10.86 4.80
CA ALA A 15 -13.30 -10.93 4.70
C ALA A 15 -12.68 -9.58 4.34
N ALA A 16 -13.18 -8.91 3.28
CA ALA A 16 -12.71 -7.59 2.87
C ALA A 16 -12.88 -6.54 3.99
N THR A 17 -14.03 -6.57 4.68
CA THR A 17 -14.29 -5.66 5.81
C THR A 17 -13.29 -5.90 6.96
N SER A 18 -12.97 -7.15 7.24
CA SER A 18 -12.01 -7.51 8.30
C SER A 18 -10.59 -7.02 7.99
N GLU A 19 -10.17 -7.07 6.72
CA GLU A 19 -8.89 -6.54 6.27
C GLU A 19 -8.84 -5.02 6.40
N ILE A 20 -9.91 -4.32 5.99
CA ILE A 20 -10.02 -2.86 6.12
C ILE A 20 -9.94 -2.44 7.60
N GLN A 21 -10.67 -3.13 8.48
CA GLN A 21 -10.65 -2.85 9.92
C GLN A 21 -9.27 -3.06 10.54
N ARG A 22 -8.52 -4.07 10.09
CA ARG A 22 -7.14 -4.30 10.51
C ARG A 22 -6.23 -3.19 10.03
N ASP A 23 -6.33 -2.77 8.76
CA ASP A 23 -5.48 -1.71 8.21
C ASP A 23 -5.72 -0.37 8.93
N LEU A 24 -6.97 -0.03 9.23
CA LEU A 24 -7.31 1.15 10.02
C LEU A 24 -6.69 1.11 11.41
N ARG A 25 -6.78 -0.04 12.10
CA ARG A 25 -6.15 -0.23 13.42
C ARG A 25 -4.65 -0.05 13.36
N ASP A 26 -3.99 -0.62 12.36
CA ASP A 26 -2.55 -0.53 12.19
C ASP A 26 -2.12 0.92 11.92
N GLN A 27 -2.86 1.66 11.08
CA GLN A 27 -2.62 3.08 10.83
C GLN A 27 -2.78 3.93 12.08
N VAL A 28 -3.85 3.74 12.87
CA VAL A 28 -4.07 4.44 14.14
C VAL A 28 -2.94 4.15 15.13
N SER A 29 -2.54 2.88 15.25
CA SER A 29 -1.43 2.46 16.11
C SER A 29 -0.11 3.12 15.69
N MET A 30 0.16 3.18 14.39
CA MET A 30 1.38 3.81 13.84
C MET A 30 1.42 5.32 14.09
N CYS A 31 0.30 6.04 13.99
CA CYS A 31 0.28 7.50 14.14
C CYS A 31 0.18 7.94 15.61
N ALA A 32 -0.42 7.15 16.50
CA ALA A 32 -0.68 7.53 17.90
C ALA A 32 0.53 8.14 18.64
N PRO A 33 1.78 7.62 18.51
CA PRO A 33 2.95 8.23 19.15
C PRO A 33 3.25 9.67 18.68
N TYR A 34 2.84 10.02 17.47
CA TYR A 34 3.11 11.32 16.83
C TYR A 34 1.97 12.33 17.03
N LEU A 35 0.82 11.91 17.59
CA LEU A 35 -0.34 12.77 17.81
C LEU A 35 -0.23 13.67 19.05
N LYS A 36 0.75 13.42 19.94
CA LYS A 36 0.89 14.22 21.16
C LYS A 36 1.22 15.67 20.79
N ASN A 37 0.26 16.56 21.02
CA ASN A 37 0.33 18.00 20.69
C ASN A 37 0.40 18.29 19.17
N TYR A 38 -0.03 17.36 18.32
CA TYR A 38 -0.09 17.54 16.88
C TYR A 38 -1.53 17.60 16.41
N ASN A 39 -1.93 18.73 15.81
CA ASN A 39 -3.32 19.01 15.44
C ASN A 39 -3.52 19.17 13.92
N GLN A 40 -2.56 18.74 13.11
CA GLN A 40 -2.64 18.83 11.65
C GLN A 40 -2.89 17.45 11.02
N PRO A 41 -3.22 17.36 9.72
CA PRO A 41 -3.31 16.09 9.02
C PRO A 41 -1.97 15.34 9.00
N ILE A 42 -2.01 14.00 9.12
CA ILE A 42 -0.83 13.14 9.05
C ILE A 42 -0.95 12.18 7.87
N VAL A 43 0.18 11.97 7.20
CA VAL A 43 0.36 10.88 6.24
C VAL A 43 1.21 9.79 6.90
N VAL A 44 0.70 8.55 6.91
CA VAL A 44 1.41 7.39 7.46
C VAL A 44 1.88 6.51 6.32
N LEU A 45 3.18 6.20 6.30
CA LEU A 45 3.80 5.33 5.31
C LEU A 45 4.31 4.06 5.99
N SER A 46 3.99 2.89 5.41
CA SER A 46 4.43 1.60 5.92
C SER A 46 5.44 0.94 4.97
N ARG A 47 6.69 0.85 5.43
CA ARG A 47 7.76 0.13 4.70
C ARG A 47 7.38 -1.33 4.47
N GLU A 48 6.70 -1.94 5.45
CA GLU A 48 6.27 -3.34 5.33
C GLU A 48 5.23 -3.54 4.23
N ARG A 49 4.29 -2.61 4.08
CA ARG A 49 3.32 -2.65 2.98
C ARG A 49 3.99 -2.48 1.62
N LEU A 50 5.02 -1.64 1.52
CA LEU A 50 5.81 -1.52 0.28
C LEU A 50 6.45 -2.85 -0.11
N ARG A 51 7.14 -3.52 0.82
CA ARG A 51 7.76 -4.84 0.57
C ARG A 51 6.74 -5.88 0.13
N LYS A 52 5.62 -5.98 0.87
CA LYS A 52 4.53 -6.89 0.51
C LYS A 52 3.96 -6.60 -0.88
N ASN A 53 3.85 -5.34 -1.27
CA ASN A 53 3.39 -4.97 -2.61
C ASN A 53 4.38 -5.42 -3.69
N VAL A 54 5.69 -5.26 -3.48
CA VAL A 54 6.72 -5.76 -4.41
C VAL A 54 6.66 -7.28 -4.53
N GLN A 55 6.57 -7.99 -3.41
CA GLN A 55 6.42 -9.46 -3.40
C GLN A 55 5.16 -9.92 -4.13
N ARG A 56 4.02 -9.25 -3.91
CA ARG A 56 2.76 -9.52 -4.62
C ARG A 56 2.90 -9.26 -6.12
N PHE A 57 3.57 -8.19 -6.51
CA PHE A 57 3.83 -7.88 -7.91
C PHE A 57 4.65 -8.99 -8.58
N HIS A 58 5.78 -9.38 -7.99
CA HIS A 58 6.60 -10.47 -8.53
C HIS A 58 5.87 -11.81 -8.57
N LYS A 59 5.04 -12.11 -7.57
CA LYS A 59 4.23 -13.32 -7.58
C LYS A 59 3.21 -13.32 -8.73
N ALA A 60 2.61 -12.17 -9.02
CA ALA A 60 1.61 -12.03 -10.08
C ALA A 60 2.24 -11.96 -11.48
N LEU A 61 3.42 -11.35 -11.61
CA LEU A 61 4.14 -11.14 -12.87
C LEU A 61 5.62 -11.57 -12.74
N PRO A 62 5.91 -12.88 -12.70
CA PRO A 62 7.24 -13.40 -12.35
C PRO A 62 8.36 -13.00 -13.31
N THR A 63 8.04 -12.76 -14.57
CA THR A 63 9.01 -12.41 -15.61
C THR A 63 9.16 -10.90 -15.83
N VAL A 64 8.30 -10.09 -15.18
CA VAL A 64 8.29 -8.64 -15.34
C VAL A 64 9.15 -8.00 -14.27
N LYS A 65 10.09 -7.15 -14.69
CA LYS A 65 10.85 -6.28 -13.78
C LYS A 65 10.03 -5.00 -13.55
N PRO A 66 9.62 -4.70 -12.30
CA PRO A 66 8.88 -3.49 -12.02
C PRO A 66 9.78 -2.25 -12.19
N HIS A 67 9.23 -1.22 -12.81
CA HIS A 67 9.76 0.14 -12.81
C HIS A 67 8.74 1.03 -12.08
N TYR A 68 9.11 1.53 -10.90
CA TYR A 68 8.26 2.42 -10.12
C TYR A 68 8.27 3.83 -10.73
N ALA A 69 7.09 4.34 -11.06
CA ALA A 69 6.92 5.70 -11.54
C ALA A 69 7.16 6.69 -10.37
N VAL A 70 8.30 7.36 -10.35
CA VAL A 70 8.72 8.25 -9.25
C VAL A 70 7.71 9.37 -9.01
N LYS A 71 7.05 9.85 -10.08
CA LYS A 71 5.99 10.86 -10.01
C LYS A 71 4.84 10.50 -9.06
N ALA A 72 4.58 9.20 -8.85
CA ALA A 72 3.48 8.76 -7.99
C ALA A 72 3.72 9.12 -6.53
N ASN A 73 4.95 8.94 -6.04
CA ASN A 73 5.39 9.42 -4.74
C ASN A 73 6.93 9.48 -4.70
N PRO A 74 7.54 10.68 -4.77
CA PRO A 74 8.99 10.84 -4.83
C PRO A 74 9.67 10.81 -3.46
N ASP A 75 8.97 10.38 -2.40
CA ASP A 75 9.56 10.28 -1.06
C ASP A 75 10.78 9.34 -1.04
N GLU A 76 11.93 9.86 -0.61
CA GLU A 76 13.20 9.13 -0.62
C GLU A 76 13.15 7.80 0.15
N GLU A 77 12.38 7.73 1.25
CA GLU A 77 12.31 6.50 2.04
C GLU A 77 11.51 5.41 1.30
N ILE A 78 10.52 5.80 0.49
CA ILE A 78 9.84 4.87 -0.42
C ILE A 78 10.83 4.36 -1.46
N LEU A 79 11.55 5.26 -2.14
CA LEU A 79 12.51 4.89 -3.19
C LEU A 79 13.62 3.98 -2.64
N LYS A 80 14.18 4.30 -1.47
CA LYS A 80 15.19 3.47 -0.78
C LYS A 80 14.68 2.07 -0.45
N VAL A 81 13.42 1.93 -0.03
CA VAL A 81 12.82 0.61 0.23
C VAL A 81 12.64 -0.16 -1.08
N LEU A 82 12.07 0.46 -2.10
CA LEU A 82 11.84 -0.18 -3.40
C LEU A 82 13.15 -0.61 -4.07
N MET A 83 14.19 0.22 -3.99
CA MET A 83 15.53 -0.10 -4.48
C MET A 83 16.10 -1.34 -3.78
N LYS A 84 15.95 -1.44 -2.45
CA LYS A 84 16.38 -2.61 -1.67
C LYS A 84 15.62 -3.89 -2.02
N GLU A 85 14.36 -3.76 -2.44
CA GLU A 85 13.54 -4.88 -2.93
C GLU A 85 13.79 -5.21 -4.41
N GLY A 86 14.73 -4.54 -5.09
CA GLY A 86 15.12 -4.83 -6.48
C GLY A 86 14.20 -4.21 -7.54
N VAL A 87 13.42 -3.19 -7.18
CA VAL A 87 12.57 -2.44 -8.10
C VAL A 87 13.39 -1.36 -8.82
N ASN A 88 13.20 -1.25 -10.14
CA ASN A 88 13.79 -0.16 -10.94
C ASN A 88 12.91 1.09 -10.85
N PHE A 89 13.36 2.20 -11.45
CA PHE A 89 12.63 3.46 -11.45
C PHE A 89 12.39 4.00 -12.86
N GLU A 90 11.29 4.70 -13.01
CA GLU A 90 10.96 5.53 -14.17
C GLU A 90 10.79 6.97 -13.68
N ILE A 91 11.43 7.90 -14.38
CA ILE A 91 11.42 9.33 -14.09
C ILE A 91 10.89 10.10 -15.29
N ALA A 92 10.19 11.19 -15.02
CA ALA A 92 9.56 12.05 -16.01
C ALA A 92 10.13 13.48 -16.02
N SER A 93 11.14 13.79 -15.18
CA SER A 93 11.78 15.10 -15.13
C SER A 93 13.21 15.06 -14.60
N LEU A 94 13.98 16.13 -14.85
CA LEU A 94 15.31 16.32 -14.25
C LEU A 94 15.26 16.45 -12.72
N VAL A 95 14.18 17.04 -12.19
CA VAL A 95 14.00 17.17 -10.73
C VAL A 95 13.91 15.79 -10.08
N GLU A 96 13.20 14.84 -10.70
CA GLU A 96 13.10 13.47 -10.19
C GLU A 96 14.40 12.67 -10.32
N LEU A 97 15.32 13.07 -11.21
CA LEU A 97 16.66 12.47 -11.33
C LEU A 97 17.58 12.87 -10.16
N GLU A 98 17.34 14.04 -9.56
CA GLU A 98 18.16 14.59 -8.47
C GLU A 98 17.79 14.04 -7.08
N ILE A 99 16.71 13.27 -6.98
CA ILE A 99 16.23 12.59 -5.77
C ILE A 99 17.02 11.30 -5.54
#